data_AF-X0SUY2-F1
#
_entry.id   AF-X0SUY2-F1
#
_cell.length_a   1.000
_cell.length_b   1.000
_cell.length_c   1.000
_cell.angle_alpha   90.00
_cell.angle_beta   90.00
_cell.angle_gamma   90.00
#
_symmetry.space_group_name_H-M   'P 1'
#
loop_
_entity.id
_entity.type
_entity.pdbx_description
1 polymer ?
#
loop_
_entity_poly.entity_id
_entity_poly.type
_entity_poly.pdbx_seq_one_letter_code
_entity_poly.pdbx_strand_id
1 'polypeptide(L)'
;KLPKDIIDIIAQHHGTNLITYFFHRALKENGSANDTVAEENYRYSGPKPQTKEAGIILLADSLEAATRSLTNPTATRIKTLVKEIIQRNLENGQLEECDLTLKDLDKIGDSFSRILTGMFHSRVEYPDEELIKKIKEEKKYNGNSNKKSAKKNKAKSKKDRRNNQKGSAISKG
;
A
#
# COMPACT_ATOMS: atom_id res chain seq x y z
N LYS A 1 25.13 27.28 -18.19
CA LYS A 1 25.27 27.29 -16.72
C LYS A 1 23.90 26.95 -16.14
N LEU A 2 23.79 26.08 -15.11
CA LEU A 2 22.49 25.72 -14.54
C LEU A 2 21.86 26.90 -13.78
N PRO A 3 20.51 26.99 -13.71
CA PRO A 3 19.83 27.95 -12.85
C PRO A 3 20.17 27.72 -11.38
N LYS A 4 20.16 28.80 -10.59
CA LYS A 4 20.51 28.76 -9.15
C LYS A 4 19.60 27.79 -8.39
N ASP A 5 18.30 27.85 -8.62
CA ASP A 5 17.32 27.04 -7.89
C ASP A 5 17.57 25.53 -8.06
N ILE A 6 18.04 25.11 -9.24
CA ILE A 6 18.39 23.70 -9.50
C ILE A 6 19.66 23.31 -8.75
N ILE A 7 20.68 24.20 -8.73
CA ILE A 7 21.92 23.98 -7.98
C ILE A 7 21.60 23.85 -6.48
N ASP A 8 20.72 24.71 -5.98
CA ASP A 8 20.31 24.74 -4.58
C ASP A 8 19.56 23.43 -4.21
N ILE A 9 18.63 22.96 -5.04
CA ILE A 9 17.95 21.68 -4.84
C ILE A 9 18.94 20.50 -4.85
N ILE A 10 19.91 20.49 -5.76
CA ILE A 10 20.94 19.44 -5.80
C ILE A 10 21.74 19.41 -4.49
N ALA A 11 22.07 20.56 -3.91
CA ALA A 11 22.77 20.58 -2.62
C ALA A 11 21.86 20.16 -1.44
N GLN A 12 20.57 20.49 -1.50
CA GLN A 12 19.64 20.38 -0.37
C GLN A 12 18.82 19.08 -0.32
N HIS A 13 18.69 18.34 -1.42
CA HIS A 13 17.72 17.24 -1.50
C HIS A 13 17.91 16.11 -0.49
N HIS A 14 19.11 15.93 0.07
CA HIS A 14 19.31 14.99 1.17
C HIS A 14 19.35 15.66 2.55
N GLY A 15 19.35 16.99 2.60
CA GLY A 15 19.53 17.78 3.82
C GLY A 15 20.81 17.39 4.54
N THR A 16 20.68 17.09 5.83
CA THR A 16 21.78 16.59 6.68
C THR A 16 21.55 15.15 7.12
N ASN A 17 20.79 14.39 6.32
CA ASN A 17 20.48 13.01 6.60
C ASN A 17 21.75 12.15 6.71
N LEU A 18 21.64 11.10 7.51
CA LEU A 18 22.68 10.09 7.67
C LEU A 18 22.70 9.17 6.44
N ILE A 19 23.89 8.88 5.93
CA ILE A 19 24.13 7.90 4.88
C ILE A 19 24.15 6.51 5.53
N THR A 20 22.95 6.03 5.90
CA THR A 20 22.73 4.88 6.79
C THR A 20 23.48 3.62 6.38
N TYR A 21 23.58 3.34 5.07
CA TYR A 21 24.29 2.15 4.57
C TYR A 21 25.77 2.15 4.97
N PHE A 22 26.48 3.25 4.73
CA PHE A 22 27.91 3.34 5.03
C PHE A 22 28.17 3.43 6.54
N PHE A 23 27.30 4.13 7.28
CA PHE A 23 27.38 4.18 8.73
C PHE A 23 27.23 2.77 9.35
N HIS A 24 26.21 2.01 8.92
CA HIS A 24 26.01 0.64 9.38
C HIS A 24 27.16 -0.28 8.99
N ARG A 25 27.75 -0.10 7.80
CA ARG A 25 28.93 -0.87 7.37
C ARG A 25 30.13 -0.57 8.27
N ALA A 26 30.40 0.70 8.54
CA ALA A 26 31.49 1.12 9.42
C ALA A 26 31.34 0.60 10.85
N LEU A 27 30.12 0.60 11.40
CA LEU A 27 29.85 0.00 12.72
C LEU A 27 30.14 -1.51 12.77
N LYS A 28 29.88 -2.23 11.68
CA LYS A 28 30.17 -3.67 11.59
C LYS A 28 31.66 -3.97 11.42
N GLU A 29 32.37 -3.13 10.68
CA GLU A 29 33.81 -3.28 10.39
C GLU A 29 34.68 -2.86 11.59
N ASN A 30 34.28 -1.84 12.35
CA ASN A 30 34.99 -1.34 13.54
C ASN A 30 34.73 -2.15 14.82
N GLY A 31 34.49 -3.47 14.70
CA GLY A 31 34.26 -4.40 15.81
C GLY A 31 35.45 -4.60 16.79
N SER A 32 36.46 -3.73 16.78
CA SER A 32 37.64 -3.77 17.67
C SER A 32 37.72 -2.52 18.55
N ALA A 33 37.01 -2.58 19.68
CA ALA A 33 37.22 -1.99 21.02
C ALA A 33 37.77 -0.55 21.26
N ASN A 34 38.25 0.24 20.30
CA ASN A 34 38.79 1.58 20.60
C ASN A 34 38.46 2.71 19.61
N ASP A 35 37.89 2.42 18.43
CA ASP A 35 37.45 3.46 17.50
C ASP A 35 35.93 3.61 17.51
N THR A 36 35.47 4.70 18.13
CA THR A 36 34.07 5.12 18.03
C THR A 36 33.79 5.66 16.62
N VAL A 37 32.85 5.03 15.90
CA VAL A 37 32.41 5.53 14.59
C VAL A 37 31.59 6.81 14.79
N ALA A 38 32.19 7.94 14.46
CA ALA A 38 31.55 9.26 14.55
C ALA A 38 30.46 9.38 13.47
N GLU A 39 29.21 9.62 13.88
CA GLU A 39 28.04 9.69 12.99
C GLU A 39 28.12 10.88 12.02
N GLU A 40 28.72 11.99 12.45
CA GLU A 40 28.92 13.21 11.68
C GLU A 40 29.66 12.98 10.36
N ASN A 41 30.59 12.01 10.34
CA ASN A 41 31.37 11.68 9.14
C ASN A 41 30.55 10.98 8.06
N TYR A 42 29.33 10.56 8.39
CA TYR A 42 28.42 9.86 7.50
C TYR A 42 27.17 10.68 7.19
N ARG A 43 27.11 11.96 7.58
CA ARG A 43 26.00 12.85 7.24
C ARG A 43 26.31 13.67 6.00
N TYR A 44 25.28 13.99 5.24
CA TYR A 44 25.41 14.99 4.18
C TYR A 44 25.74 16.36 4.78
N SER A 45 26.54 17.14 4.06
CA SER A 45 26.95 18.49 4.48
C SER A 45 25.79 19.48 4.53
N GLY A 46 24.66 19.16 3.90
CA GLY A 46 23.53 20.08 3.72
C GLY A 46 23.82 21.22 2.74
N PRO A 47 23.07 22.33 2.83
CA PRO A 47 22.17 22.69 3.94
C PRO A 47 20.87 21.87 3.95
N LYS A 48 20.07 22.01 5.02
CA LYS A 48 18.68 21.52 5.01
C LYS A 48 17.89 22.23 3.89
N PRO A 49 16.77 21.66 3.43
CA PRO A 49 15.85 22.34 2.54
C PRO A 49 15.54 23.77 2.99
N GLN A 50 15.75 24.74 2.11
CA GLN A 50 15.47 26.17 2.35
C GLN A 50 14.13 26.61 1.76
N THR A 51 13.51 25.75 0.95
CA THR A 51 12.26 26.04 0.22
C THR A 51 11.29 24.86 0.34
N LYS A 52 10.00 25.11 0.12
CA LYS A 52 8.98 24.05 0.14
C LYS A 52 9.27 23.00 -0.93
N GLU A 53 9.74 23.43 -2.09
CA GLU A 53 10.11 22.59 -3.21
C GLU A 53 11.26 21.65 -2.82
N ALA A 54 12.34 22.18 -2.24
CA ALA A 54 13.45 21.36 -1.76
C ALA A 54 13.00 20.35 -0.68
N GLY A 55 12.08 20.74 0.21
CA GLY A 55 11.52 19.85 1.23
C GLY A 55 10.69 18.71 0.62
N ILE A 56 9.88 19.01 -0.41
CA ILE A 56 9.12 18.00 -1.16
C ILE A 56 10.08 17.05 -1.89
N ILE A 57 11.16 17.56 -2.50
CA ILE A 57 12.15 16.73 -3.17
C ILE A 57 12.85 15.79 -2.18
N LEU A 58 13.22 16.28 -0.99
CA LEU A 58 13.83 15.45 0.06
C LEU A 58 12.90 14.32 0.52
N LEU A 59 11.61 14.61 0.69
CA LEU A 59 10.61 13.60 1.02
C LEU A 59 10.43 12.59 -0.13
N ALA A 60 10.41 13.06 -1.38
CA ALA A 60 10.28 12.21 -2.56
C ALA A 60 11.46 11.23 -2.67
N ASP A 61 12.70 11.71 -2.52
CA ASP A 61 13.92 10.89 -2.54
C ASP A 61 13.89 9.82 -1.44
N SER A 62 13.55 10.24 -0.20
CA SER A 62 13.43 9.33 0.94
C SER A 62 12.39 8.22 0.71
N LEU A 63 11.25 8.57 0.09
CA LEU A 63 10.18 7.62 -0.22
C LEU A 63 10.56 6.69 -1.36
N GLU A 64 11.20 7.20 -2.41
CA GLU A 64 11.69 6.41 -3.53
C GLU A 64 12.66 5.34 -3.02
N ALA A 65 13.65 5.74 -2.22
CA ALA A 65 14.61 4.82 -1.62
C ALA A 65 13.93 3.78 -0.71
N ALA A 66 12.98 4.20 0.14
CA ALA A 66 12.30 3.29 1.06
C ALA A 66 11.40 2.28 0.31
N THR A 67 10.67 2.74 -0.70
CA THR A 67 9.74 1.90 -1.46
C THR A 67 10.42 0.81 -2.28
N ARG A 68 11.68 1.00 -2.73
CA ARG A 68 12.47 -0.04 -3.42
C ARG A 68 12.65 -1.32 -2.61
N SER A 69 12.60 -1.23 -1.29
CA SER A 69 12.74 -2.37 -0.38
C SER A 69 11.41 -2.95 0.09
N LEU A 70 10.28 -2.37 -0.32
CA LEU A 70 8.95 -2.77 0.15
C LEU A 70 8.49 -4.06 -0.55
N THR A 71 8.40 -5.15 0.21
CA THR A 71 7.83 -6.42 -0.26
C THR A 71 6.30 -6.37 -0.14
N ASN A 72 5.57 -6.78 -1.18
CA ASN A 72 4.10 -6.78 -1.24
C ASN A 72 3.49 -5.41 -0.87
N PRO A 73 3.63 -4.41 -1.77
CA PRO A 73 3.23 -3.03 -1.52
C PRO A 73 1.71 -2.86 -1.60
N THR A 74 0.98 -3.17 -0.53
CA THR A 74 -0.47 -2.88 -0.45
C THR A 74 -0.71 -1.39 -0.19
N ALA A 75 -1.88 -0.88 -0.60
CA ALA A 75 -2.25 0.52 -0.37
C ALA A 75 -2.10 0.97 1.10
N THR A 76 -2.49 0.11 2.05
CA THR A 76 -2.32 0.38 3.49
C THR A 76 -0.85 0.48 3.88
N ARG A 77 0.00 -0.45 3.42
CA ARG A 77 1.43 -0.44 3.74
C ARG A 77 2.15 0.77 3.14
N ILE A 78 1.77 1.16 1.92
CA ILE A 78 2.28 2.39 1.28
C ILE A 78 1.89 3.61 2.11
N LYS A 79 0.62 3.73 2.51
CA LYS A 79 0.16 4.87 3.32
C LYS A 79 0.88 4.95 4.67
N THR A 80 1.10 3.81 5.32
CA THR A 80 1.89 3.74 6.55
C THR A 80 3.33 4.18 6.32
N LEU A 81 3.99 3.63 5.28
CA LEU A 81 5.36 4.00 4.94
C LEU A 81 5.51 5.50 4.67
N VAL A 82 4.56 6.09 3.93
CA VAL A 82 4.58 7.54 3.64
C VAL A 82 4.54 8.36 4.92
N LYS A 83 3.65 8.01 5.86
CA LYS A 83 3.55 8.68 7.15
C LYS A 83 4.83 8.54 7.97
N GLU A 84 5.39 7.34 8.04
CA GLU A 84 6.63 7.07 8.79
C GLU A 84 7.81 7.89 8.26
N ILE A 85 7.96 8.02 6.93
CA ILE A 85 9.06 8.78 6.33
C ILE A 85 8.89 10.28 6.55
N ILE A 86 7.68 10.82 6.42
CA ILE A 86 7.41 12.23 6.71
C ILE A 86 7.70 12.52 8.19
N GLN A 87 7.18 11.67 9.09
CA GLN A 87 7.37 11.82 10.53
C GLN A 87 8.86 11.76 10.91
N ARG A 88 9.62 10.80 10.36
CA ARG A 88 11.06 10.68 10.62
C ARG A 88 11.83 11.93 10.20
N ASN A 89 11.53 12.49 9.03
CA ASN A 89 12.21 13.71 8.56
C ASN A 89 11.83 14.93 9.41
N LEU A 90 10.59 14.99 9.90
CA LEU A 90 10.15 16.02 10.84
C LEU A 90 10.88 15.90 12.19
N GLU A 91 10.95 14.70 12.76
CA GLU A 91 11.63 14.42 14.04
C GLU A 91 13.15 14.67 13.97
N ASN A 92 13.75 14.39 12.81
CA ASN A 92 15.17 14.67 12.56
C ASN A 92 15.45 16.14 12.21
N GLY A 93 14.45 17.01 12.31
CA GLY A 93 14.56 18.44 12.04
C GLY A 93 14.89 18.79 10.59
N GLN A 94 14.73 17.87 9.64
CA GLN A 94 15.13 18.10 8.23
C GLN A 94 14.28 19.17 7.56
N LEU A 95 13.08 19.42 8.05
CA LEU A 95 12.12 20.35 7.45
C LEU A 95 12.04 21.70 8.20
N GLU A 96 12.89 21.93 9.20
CA GLU A 96 12.85 23.12 10.07
C GLU A 96 13.23 24.43 9.35
N GLU A 97 14.00 24.35 8.27
CA GLU A 97 14.50 25.50 7.52
C GLU A 97 13.69 25.78 6.25
N CYS A 98 12.55 25.10 6.07
CA CYS A 98 11.63 25.33 4.96
C CYS A 98 10.22 25.61 5.47
N ASP A 99 9.46 26.43 4.73
CA ASP A 99 8.11 26.87 5.11
C ASP A 99 7.01 25.80 4.90
N LEU A 100 7.32 24.52 5.10
CA LEU A 100 6.33 23.44 5.03
C LEU A 100 5.52 23.38 6.33
N THR A 101 4.21 23.60 6.22
CA THR A 101 3.29 23.47 7.36
C THR A 101 2.85 22.02 7.55
N LEU A 102 2.39 21.65 8.74
CA LEU A 102 1.79 20.31 8.97
C LEU A 102 0.64 20.01 7.99
N LYS A 103 -0.15 21.04 7.63
CA LYS A 103 -1.21 20.92 6.63
C LYS A 103 -0.66 20.65 5.22
N ASP A 104 0.50 21.19 4.89
CA ASP A 104 1.18 20.87 3.64
C ASP A 104 1.68 19.42 3.67
N LEU A 105 2.26 18.97 4.79
CA LEU A 105 2.72 17.59 4.97
C LEU A 105 1.59 16.56 4.84
N ASP A 106 0.39 16.86 5.37
CA ASP A 106 -0.78 16.00 5.19
C ASP A 106 -1.16 15.85 3.71
N LYS A 107 -1.23 16.97 2.97
CA LYS A 107 -1.53 16.96 1.52
C LYS A 107 -0.46 16.25 0.71
N ILE A 108 0.81 16.47 1.07
CA ILE A 108 1.97 15.82 0.45
C ILE A 108 1.88 14.32 0.69
N GLY A 109 1.58 13.89 1.92
CA GLY A 109 1.42 12.48 2.29
C GLY A 109 0.28 11.79 1.54
N ASP A 110 -0.88 12.44 1.43
CA ASP A 110 -2.00 11.91 0.64
C ASP A 110 -1.65 11.80 -0.85
N SER A 111 -0.95 12.80 -1.39
CA SER A 111 -0.51 12.83 -2.80
C SER A 111 0.48 11.71 -3.11
N PHE A 112 1.53 11.56 -2.28
CA PHE A 112 2.49 10.46 -2.42
C PHE A 112 1.84 9.10 -2.26
N SER A 113 0.97 8.93 -1.26
CA SER A 113 0.24 7.67 -1.05
C SER A 113 -0.54 7.27 -2.29
N ARG A 114 -1.24 8.22 -2.93
CA ARG A 114 -1.99 7.98 -4.16
C ARG A 114 -1.07 7.61 -5.33
N ILE A 115 0.00 8.37 -5.56
CA ILE A 115 0.94 8.14 -6.67
C ILE A 115 1.61 6.78 -6.53
N LEU A 116 2.18 6.48 -5.36
CA LEU A 116 2.88 5.22 -5.09
C LEU A 116 1.92 4.03 -5.17
N THR A 117 0.70 4.16 -4.63
CA THR A 117 -0.32 3.10 -4.78
C THR A 117 -0.61 2.81 -6.25
N GLY A 118 -0.76 3.86 -7.06
CA GLY A 118 -0.92 3.73 -8.52
C GLY A 118 0.26 2.99 -9.16
N MET A 119 1.49 3.42 -8.88
CA MET A 119 2.71 2.82 -9.46
C MET A 119 2.87 1.33 -9.12
N PHE A 120 2.54 0.93 -7.89
CA PHE A 120 2.73 -0.45 -7.42
C PHE A 120 1.55 -1.38 -7.70
N HIS A 121 0.35 -0.86 -7.98
CA HIS A 121 -0.83 -1.67 -8.32
C HIS A 121 -1.20 -1.63 -9.81
N SER A 122 -0.51 -0.82 -10.64
CA SER A 122 -0.79 -0.72 -12.09
C SER A 122 -0.22 -1.88 -12.93
N ARG A 123 0.40 -2.89 -12.32
CA ARG A 123 0.59 -4.20 -12.95
C ARG A 123 -0.49 -5.15 -12.47
N VAL A 124 -1.74 -4.92 -12.89
CA VAL A 124 -2.70 -6.01 -12.89
C VAL A 124 -2.16 -7.01 -13.92
N GLU A 125 -1.56 -8.10 -13.45
CA GLU A 125 -1.34 -9.28 -14.28
C GLU A 125 -2.69 -9.63 -14.91
N TYR A 126 -2.72 -9.67 -16.24
CA TYR A 126 -3.85 -10.27 -16.92
C TYR A 126 -3.98 -11.69 -16.36
N PRO A 127 -5.15 -12.09 -15.85
CA PRO A 127 -5.31 -13.42 -15.32
C PRO A 127 -4.95 -14.41 -16.44
N ASP A 128 -3.97 -15.28 -16.18
CA ASP A 128 -3.57 -16.32 -17.14
C ASP A 128 -4.79 -17.11 -17.58
N GLU A 129 -4.80 -17.59 -18.83
CA GLU A 129 -5.93 -18.34 -19.37
C GLU A 129 -6.33 -19.52 -18.49
N GLU A 130 -5.37 -20.12 -17.76
CA GLU A 130 -5.63 -21.13 -16.74
C GLU A 130 -6.41 -20.61 -15.53
N LEU A 131 -6.10 -19.40 -15.04
CA LEU A 131 -6.82 -18.77 -13.92
C LEU A 131 -8.24 -18.40 -14.36
N ILE A 132 -8.39 -17.89 -15.58
CA ILE A 132 -9.71 -17.63 -16.19
C ILE A 132 -10.50 -18.94 -16.33
N LYS A 133 -9.86 -20.03 -16.74
CA LYS A 133 -10.49 -21.35 -16.90
C LYS A 133 -10.93 -21.93 -15.55
N LYS A 134 -10.08 -21.86 -14.52
CA LYS A 134 -10.42 -22.27 -13.15
C LYS A 134 -11.61 -21.48 -12.59
N ILE A 135 -11.62 -20.15 -12.75
CA ILE A 135 -12.73 -19.30 -12.31
C ILE A 135 -14.04 -19.64 -13.07
N LYS A 136 -13.96 -19.98 -14.37
CA LYS A 136 -15.12 -20.41 -15.17
C LYS A 136 -15.62 -21.81 -14.76
N GLU A 137 -14.72 -22.72 -14.41
CA GLU A 137 -15.04 -24.08 -13.96
C GLU A 137 -15.67 -24.08 -12.55
N GLU A 138 -15.14 -23.28 -11.62
CA GLU A 138 -15.70 -23.09 -10.27
C GLU A 138 -17.10 -22.47 -10.31
N LYS A 139 -17.34 -21.49 -11.21
CA LYS A 139 -18.67 -20.91 -11.42
C LYS A 139 -19.66 -21.90 -12.06
N LYS A 140 -19.19 -22.81 -12.92
CA LYS A 140 -20.03 -23.91 -13.45
C LYS A 140 -20.42 -24.91 -12.37
N TYR A 141 -19.52 -25.20 -11.43
CA TYR A 141 -19.80 -26.14 -10.34
C TYR A 141 -20.79 -25.54 -9.32
N ASN A 142 -20.60 -24.28 -8.92
CA ASN A 142 -21.52 -23.60 -7.99
C ASN A 142 -22.88 -23.21 -8.60
N GLY A 143 -22.96 -23.03 -9.93
CA GLY A 143 -24.22 -22.77 -10.64
C GLY A 143 -25.18 -23.98 -10.68
N ASN A 144 -24.69 -25.19 -10.41
CA ASN A 144 -25.50 -26.41 -10.50
C ASN A 144 -26.14 -26.82 -9.16
N SER A 145 -25.72 -26.22 -8.04
CA SER A 145 -26.24 -26.49 -6.69
C SER A 145 -27.65 -25.92 -6.47
N ASN A 146 -28.03 -24.85 -7.19
CA ASN A 146 -29.33 -24.18 -7.01
C ASN A 146 -30.45 -24.61 -7.98
N LYS A 147 -30.19 -25.54 -8.91
CA LYS A 147 -31.25 -26.09 -9.80
C LYS A 147 -31.85 -27.42 -9.33
N LYS A 148 -31.26 -28.10 -8.34
CA LYS A 148 -31.82 -29.35 -7.78
C LYS A 148 -32.86 -29.13 -6.66
N SER A 149 -32.90 -27.96 -6.02
CA SER A 149 -33.89 -27.63 -4.98
C SER A 149 -35.25 -27.15 -5.53
N ALA A 150 -35.31 -26.63 -6.76
CA ALA A 150 -36.57 -26.14 -7.35
C ALA A 150 -37.44 -27.22 -8.03
N LYS A 151 -36.87 -28.38 -8.42
CA LYS A 151 -37.64 -29.48 -9.07
C LYS A 151 -38.26 -30.49 -8.10
N LYS A 152 -37.79 -30.59 -6.85
CA LYS A 152 -38.37 -31.52 -5.84
C LYS A 152 -39.66 -30.99 -5.19
N ASN A 153 -39.86 -29.67 -5.12
CA ASN A 153 -41.06 -29.09 -4.50
C ASN A 153 -42.30 -29.01 -5.41
N LYS A 154 -42.16 -29.10 -6.74
CA LYS A 154 -43.32 -29.17 -7.66
C LYS A 154 -43.92 -30.58 -7.83
N ALA A 155 -43.21 -31.63 -7.42
CA ALA A 155 -43.71 -33.00 -7.48
C ALA A 155 -44.50 -33.42 -6.22
N LYS A 156 -44.24 -32.79 -5.06
CA LYS A 156 -45.00 -33.05 -3.81
C LYS A 156 -46.38 -32.36 -3.79
N SER A 157 -46.54 -31.18 -4.40
CA SER A 157 -47.83 -30.46 -4.33
C SER A 157 -48.94 -30.97 -5.27
N LYS A 158 -48.64 -31.90 -6.20
CA LYS A 158 -49.66 -32.51 -7.08
C LYS A 158 -50.17 -33.87 -6.60
N LYS A 159 -49.53 -34.51 -5.62
CA LYS A 159 -49.99 -35.80 -5.08
C LYS A 159 -51.02 -35.62 -3.94
N ASP A 160 -50.90 -34.55 -3.15
CA ASP A 160 -51.81 -34.30 -2.02
C ASP A 160 -53.18 -33.71 -2.40
N ARG A 161 -53.33 -33.15 -3.61
CA ARG A 161 -54.64 -32.60 -4.07
C ARG A 161 -55.60 -33.63 -4.67
N ARG A 162 -55.18 -34.89 -4.91
CA ARG A 162 -56.09 -35.94 -5.44
C ARG A 162 -56.66 -36.88 -4.38
N ASN A 163 -56.17 -36.84 -3.14
CA ASN A 163 -56.61 -37.76 -2.08
C ASN A 163 -57.68 -37.19 -1.12
N ASN A 164 -58.08 -35.92 -1.28
CA ASN A 164 -59.02 -35.25 -0.35
C ASN A 164 -60.44 -35.03 -0.92
N GLN A 165 -60.87 -35.83 -1.91
CA GLN A 165 -62.22 -35.77 -2.50
C GLN A 165 -63.00 -37.10 -2.44
N LYS A 166 -62.56 -38.11 -1.66
CA LYS A 166 -63.26 -39.40 -1.53
C LYS A 166 -63.59 -39.82 -0.09
N GLY A 167 -63.81 -38.89 0.84
CA GLY A 167 -64.02 -39.21 2.26
C GLY A 167 -65.09 -38.41 3.01
N SER A 168 -66.14 -37.91 2.35
CA SER A 168 -67.29 -37.31 3.04
C SER A 168 -68.61 -37.68 2.36
N ALA A 169 -69.10 -38.88 2.66
CA ALA A 169 -70.50 -39.27 2.55
C ALA A 169 -70.71 -40.44 3.53
N ILE A 170 -71.90 -40.51 4.15
CA ILE A 170 -72.33 -41.36 5.29
C ILE A 170 -72.10 -40.65 6.64
N SER A 171 -72.86 -39.61 6.99
CA SER A 171 -74.26 -39.55 7.47
C SER A 171 -74.54 -40.36 8.75
N LYS A 172 -74.67 -39.62 9.86
CA LYS A 172 -75.42 -39.99 11.07
C LYS A 172 -76.92 -39.95 10.74
N GLY A 173 -77.70 -40.80 11.42
CA GLY A 173 -79.13 -40.58 11.71
C GLY A 173 -80.08 -41.04 10.61
#